data_AF-A0A359E134-F1
#
_entry.id   AF-A0A359E134-F1
#
_cell.length_a   1.000
_cell.length_b   1.000
_cell.length_c   1.000
_cell.angle_alpha   90.00
_cell.angle_beta   90.00
_cell.angle_gamma   90.00
#
_symmetry.space_group_name_H-M   'P 1'
#
loop_
_entity.id
_entity.type
_entity.pdbx_description
1 polymer ?
#
loop_
_entity_poly.entity_id
_entity_poly.type
_entity_poly.pdbx_seq_one_letter_code
_entity_poly.pdbx_strand_id
1 'polypeptide(L)'
;MRQYFKIKDENPGTILLFRVGDFYETFADDAQLVSKELGITLTKRNNGGDQTPLAGFPYHALDNYLPKLVKKGHKVAVCDQTEDPEDAKKAGRKIVDREVTEITTPGVTMSEKLLDHKRNNYIASLHWDGSTVGVAFSDISTGEFALSHVAEKNLDSLLAAIQPSEILVQQKRKNKLDEKLTHHNISYIEDWVYDGDYGYNLLTDHFETHSLKGFGVEKLNVAHVAAGSLMHYMQETQKAYLRHLRRLYAYESSEFMSLDGATKRNLELTASIQEGGTDGTLISILDDTCTAMGGRLLRRWIMRPLKRLKPIQQRLDAVEKIYKNTDVRQTLREELEQVGDMERLISRIAMGRTNARDIVQLKLSLAQIPRLKSQFSNIDDPLLEDISSRLKLLIE
;
A
#
# COMPACT_ATOMS: atom_id res chain seq x y z
N MET A 1 30.03 -1.27 -14.36
CA MET A 1 29.95 -2.65 -13.80
C MET A 1 30.31 -2.71 -12.33
N ARG A 2 31.50 -2.29 -11.85
CA ARG A 2 31.81 -2.34 -10.40
C ARG A 2 30.76 -1.62 -9.53
N GLN A 3 30.37 -0.39 -9.89
CA GLN A 3 29.32 0.36 -9.18
C GLN A 3 27.96 -0.35 -9.24
N TYR A 4 27.59 -0.92 -10.40
CA TYR A 4 26.35 -1.68 -10.58
C TYR A 4 26.31 -2.91 -9.66
N PHE A 5 27.34 -3.77 -9.71
CA PHE A 5 27.38 -4.98 -8.89
C PHE A 5 27.43 -4.67 -7.40
N LYS A 6 28.15 -3.62 -6.99
CA LYS A 6 28.12 -3.15 -5.60
C LYS A 6 26.69 -2.83 -5.14
N ILE A 7 25.96 -2.02 -5.91
CA ILE A 7 24.58 -1.65 -5.57
C ILE A 7 23.64 -2.86 -5.66
N LYS A 8 23.87 -3.77 -6.60
CA LYS A 8 23.11 -5.02 -6.72
C LYS A 8 23.30 -5.94 -5.52
N ASP A 9 24.52 -6.06 -5.01
CA ASP A 9 24.85 -6.86 -3.84
C ASP A 9 24.21 -6.28 -2.57
N GLU A 10 24.08 -4.95 -2.50
CA GLU A 10 23.36 -4.24 -1.43
C GLU A 10 21.83 -4.42 -1.51
N ASN A 11 21.27 -4.85 -2.66
CA ASN A 11 19.82 -4.98 -2.89
C ASN A 11 19.46 -6.37 -3.45
N PRO A 12 19.76 -7.45 -2.71
CA PRO A 12 19.58 -8.81 -3.20
C PRO A 12 18.11 -9.14 -3.47
N GLY A 13 17.85 -9.93 -4.51
CA GLY A 13 16.49 -10.37 -4.87
C GLY A 13 15.59 -9.28 -5.46
N THR A 14 16.14 -8.11 -5.81
CA THR A 14 15.44 -7.06 -6.57
C THR A 14 15.95 -7.02 -8.01
N ILE A 15 15.13 -6.59 -8.97
CA ILE A 15 15.60 -6.17 -10.29
C ILE A 15 16.18 -4.76 -10.13
N LEU A 16 17.44 -4.53 -10.54
CA LEU A 16 18.07 -3.22 -10.43
C LEU A 16 17.94 -2.46 -11.75
N LEU A 17 17.02 -1.49 -11.80
CA LEU A 17 16.92 -0.51 -12.88
C LEU A 17 17.98 0.58 -12.67
N PHE A 18 19.09 0.49 -13.41
CA PHE A 18 20.25 1.34 -13.22
C PHE A 18 20.29 2.47 -14.25
N ARG A 19 20.22 3.73 -13.80
CA ARG A 19 20.16 4.88 -14.70
C ARG A 19 21.51 5.16 -15.37
N VAL A 20 21.55 5.06 -16.69
CA VAL A 20 22.70 5.36 -17.54
C VAL A 20 22.29 6.39 -18.58
N GLY A 21 22.52 7.67 -18.28
CA GLY A 21 22.06 8.78 -19.12
C GLY A 21 20.53 8.78 -19.20
N ASP A 22 20.00 8.71 -20.42
CA ASP A 22 18.56 8.73 -20.70
C ASP A 22 17.89 7.34 -20.68
N PHE A 23 18.57 6.32 -20.16
CA PHE A 23 18.06 4.96 -20.10
C PHE A 23 18.10 4.39 -18.69
N TYR A 24 17.12 3.55 -18.36
CA TYR A 24 17.26 2.55 -17.32
C TYR A 24 17.78 1.26 -17.95
N GLU A 25 18.94 0.81 -17.50
CA GLU A 25 19.58 -0.42 -17.96
C GLU A 25 19.61 -1.46 -16.84
N THR A 26 19.49 -2.71 -17.24
CA THR A 26 19.67 -3.91 -16.40
C THR A 26 20.75 -4.77 -17.02
N PHE A 27 21.47 -5.54 -16.21
CA PHE A 27 22.61 -6.32 -16.65
C PHE A 27 22.53 -7.78 -16.17
N ALA A 28 23.28 -8.67 -16.81
CA ALA A 28 23.41 -10.08 -16.43
C ALA A 28 22.05 -10.80 -16.35
N ASP A 29 21.72 -11.39 -15.20
CA ASP A 29 20.48 -12.15 -15.01
C ASP A 29 19.24 -11.24 -15.01
N ASP A 30 19.36 -10.01 -14.47
CA ASP A 30 18.29 -9.02 -14.51
C ASP A 30 17.95 -8.67 -15.96
N ALA A 31 18.96 -8.53 -16.84
CA ALA A 31 18.73 -8.22 -18.25
C ALA A 31 17.92 -9.30 -18.97
N GLN A 32 18.25 -10.57 -18.73
CA GLN A 32 17.54 -11.70 -19.30
C GLN A 32 16.10 -11.78 -18.80
N LEU A 33 15.90 -11.60 -17.50
CA LEU A 33 14.58 -11.56 -16.89
C LEU A 33 13.75 -10.40 -17.43
N VAL A 34 14.26 -9.18 -17.39
CA VAL A 34 13.57 -7.96 -17.84
C VAL A 34 13.23 -8.02 -19.32
N SER A 35 14.14 -8.53 -20.17
CA SER A 35 13.86 -8.74 -21.59
C SER A 35 12.67 -9.67 -21.81
N LYS A 36 12.66 -10.82 -21.13
CA LYS A 36 11.56 -11.79 -21.20
C LYS A 36 10.26 -11.20 -20.69
N GLU A 37 10.27 -10.55 -19.53
CA GLU A 37 9.06 -10.10 -18.87
C GLU A 37 8.43 -8.88 -19.54
N LEU A 38 9.25 -8.00 -20.12
CA LEU A 38 8.77 -6.77 -20.79
C LEU A 38 8.65 -6.90 -22.30
N GLY A 39 9.21 -7.96 -22.89
CA GLY A 39 9.29 -8.12 -24.34
C GLY A 39 10.21 -7.10 -25.01
N ILE A 40 11.25 -6.65 -24.32
CA ILE A 40 12.24 -5.70 -24.85
C ILE A 40 13.49 -6.43 -25.33
N THR A 41 14.23 -5.83 -26.27
CA THR A 41 15.42 -6.44 -26.87
C THR A 41 16.51 -6.71 -25.84
N LEU A 42 16.94 -7.97 -25.74
CA LEU A 42 18.17 -8.37 -25.06
C LEU A 42 19.36 -8.12 -25.99
N THR A 43 20.30 -7.30 -25.55
CA THR A 43 21.56 -7.05 -26.26
C THR A 43 22.74 -7.41 -25.36
N LYS A 44 23.95 -7.10 -25.82
CA LYS A 44 25.18 -7.21 -25.03
C LYS A 44 25.85 -5.86 -24.99
N ARG A 45 26.45 -5.55 -23.84
CA ARG A 45 27.33 -4.40 -23.72
C ARG A 45 28.49 -4.56 -24.72
N ASN A 46 28.94 -3.50 -25.38
CA ASN A 46 30.07 -3.56 -26.32
C ASN A 46 31.13 -2.52 -25.94
N ASN A 47 31.78 -2.70 -24.79
CA ASN A 47 32.84 -1.81 -24.33
C ASN A 47 34.10 -2.63 -23.98
N GLY A 48 35.06 -2.67 -24.90
CA GLY A 48 36.36 -3.32 -24.67
C GLY A 48 36.32 -4.85 -24.53
N GLY A 49 35.39 -5.54 -25.20
CA GLY A 49 35.26 -7.00 -25.16
C GLY A 49 34.34 -7.54 -24.05
N ASP A 50 33.79 -6.67 -23.19
CA ASP A 50 32.68 -7.03 -22.30
C ASP A 50 31.50 -7.53 -23.15
N GLN A 51 30.88 -8.65 -22.75
CA GLN A 51 29.74 -9.29 -23.43
C GLN A 51 28.56 -9.50 -22.46
N THR A 52 28.56 -8.77 -21.34
CA THR A 52 27.50 -8.88 -20.33
C THR A 52 26.13 -8.62 -20.97
N PRO A 53 25.13 -9.50 -20.75
CA PRO A 53 23.76 -9.27 -21.21
C PRO A 53 23.23 -7.93 -20.69
N LEU A 54 22.52 -7.20 -21.55
CA LEU A 54 21.99 -5.88 -21.27
C LEU A 54 20.57 -5.78 -21.84
N ALA A 55 19.65 -5.26 -21.04
CA ALA A 55 18.32 -4.88 -21.50
C ALA A 55 17.94 -3.55 -20.83
N GLY A 56 17.27 -2.65 -21.57
CA GLY A 56 16.94 -1.34 -21.05
C GLY A 56 15.87 -0.62 -21.85
N PHE A 57 15.35 0.46 -21.27
CA PHE A 57 14.33 1.31 -21.89
C PHE A 57 14.58 2.79 -21.53
N PRO A 58 14.06 3.74 -22.32
CA PRO A 58 14.22 5.17 -22.05
C PRO A 58 13.67 5.56 -20.68
N TYR A 59 14.33 6.46 -19.95
CA TYR A 59 14.01 6.76 -18.55
C TYR A 59 12.57 7.28 -18.37
N HIS A 60 12.05 8.06 -19.32
CA HIS A 60 10.66 8.52 -19.33
C HIS A 60 9.62 7.40 -19.42
N ALA A 61 10.02 6.19 -19.84
CA ALA A 61 9.14 5.03 -19.91
C ALA A 61 9.11 4.23 -18.60
N LEU A 62 9.78 4.70 -17.53
CA LEU A 62 9.76 4.06 -16.21
C LEU A 62 8.33 3.79 -15.74
N ASP A 63 7.46 4.81 -15.82
CA ASP A 63 6.07 4.69 -15.40
C ASP A 63 5.25 3.69 -16.24
N ASN A 64 5.77 3.19 -17.37
CA ASN A 64 5.09 2.20 -18.20
C ASN A 64 5.64 0.79 -17.97
N TYR A 65 6.94 0.66 -17.69
CA TYR A 65 7.61 -0.64 -17.55
C TYR A 65 7.72 -1.11 -16.10
N LEU A 66 7.96 -0.21 -15.15
CA LEU A 66 8.01 -0.54 -13.72
C LEU A 66 6.71 -1.23 -13.26
N PRO A 67 5.49 -0.75 -13.62
CA PRO A 67 4.27 -1.42 -13.20
C PRO A 67 4.12 -2.85 -13.73
N LYS A 68 4.67 -3.15 -14.92
CA LYS A 68 4.57 -4.48 -15.53
C LYS A 68 5.40 -5.51 -14.78
N LEU A 69 6.61 -5.13 -14.33
CA LEU A 69 7.48 -6.00 -13.54
C LEU A 69 6.84 -6.29 -12.17
N VAL A 70 6.35 -5.25 -11.50
CA VAL A 70 5.79 -5.36 -10.16
C VAL A 70 4.47 -6.15 -10.15
N LYS A 71 3.61 -5.99 -11.16
CA LYS A 71 2.39 -6.81 -11.31
C LYS A 71 2.68 -8.30 -11.51
N LYS A 72 3.89 -8.65 -11.94
CA LYS A 72 4.36 -10.04 -12.06
C LYS A 72 5.03 -10.56 -10.79
N GLY A 73 4.98 -9.80 -9.69
CA GLY A 73 5.52 -10.18 -8.39
C GLY A 73 6.99 -9.79 -8.19
N HIS A 74 7.63 -9.11 -9.14
CA HIS A 74 9.02 -8.70 -8.99
C HIS A 74 9.18 -7.47 -8.10
N LYS A 75 10.21 -7.49 -7.25
CA LYS A 75 10.72 -6.31 -6.55
C LYS A 75 11.69 -5.58 -7.45
N VAL A 76 11.58 -4.27 -7.54
CA VAL A 76 12.37 -3.46 -8.48
C VAL A 76 13.00 -2.28 -7.74
N ALA A 77 14.33 -2.24 -7.71
CA ALA A 77 15.11 -1.13 -7.18
C ALA A 77 15.37 -0.13 -8.32
N VAL A 78 14.98 1.12 -8.12
CA VAL A 78 15.26 2.23 -9.05
C VAL A 78 16.51 2.94 -8.57
N CYS A 79 17.54 2.97 -9.41
CA CYS A 79 18.82 3.58 -9.10
C CYS A 79 19.06 4.79 -10.01
N ASP A 80 19.02 5.97 -9.40
CA ASP A 80 19.17 7.26 -10.08
C ASP A 80 20.58 7.84 -9.90
N GLN A 81 20.87 8.84 -10.72
CA GLN A 81 22.08 9.67 -10.60
C GLN A 81 21.84 10.72 -9.51
N THR A 82 22.72 10.80 -8.53
CA THR A 82 22.59 11.74 -7.39
C THR A 82 23.30 13.08 -7.65
N GLU A 83 24.05 13.18 -8.74
CA GLU A 83 24.74 14.40 -9.17
C GLU A 83 24.55 14.67 -10.67
N ASP A 84 24.69 15.93 -11.06
CA ASP A 84 24.69 16.33 -12.47
C ASP A 84 25.93 15.78 -13.19
N PRO A 85 25.79 15.10 -14.35
CA PRO A 85 26.92 14.62 -15.14
C PRO A 85 27.96 15.68 -15.50
N GLU A 86 27.54 16.94 -15.71
CA GLU A 86 28.45 18.04 -16.03
C GLU A 86 29.26 18.47 -14.81
N ASP A 87 28.67 18.43 -13.61
CA ASP A 87 29.38 18.75 -12.37
C ASP A 87 30.36 17.65 -11.98
N ALA A 88 30.00 16.38 -12.19
CA ALA A 88 30.93 15.26 -12.03
C ALA A 88 32.14 15.37 -12.98
N LYS A 89 31.90 15.72 -14.25
CA LYS A 89 32.97 15.97 -15.23
C LYS A 89 33.87 17.13 -14.82
N LYS A 90 33.31 18.25 -14.34
CA LYS A 90 34.09 19.40 -13.83
C LYS A 90 34.93 19.02 -12.61
N ALA A 91 34.42 18.12 -11.76
CA ALA A 91 35.16 17.55 -10.63
C ALA A 91 36.20 16.48 -11.03
N GLY A 92 36.44 16.26 -12.33
CA GLY A 92 37.41 15.28 -12.84
C GLY A 92 36.96 13.82 -12.74
N ARG A 93 35.69 13.56 -12.40
CA ARG A 93 35.13 12.21 -12.29
C ARG A 93 34.50 11.77 -13.60
N LYS A 94 34.85 10.57 -14.07
CA LYS A 94 34.27 9.97 -15.29
C LYS A 94 32.93 9.27 -15.06
N ILE A 95 32.56 9.05 -13.80
CA ILE A 95 31.37 8.28 -13.40
C ILE A 95 30.65 9.11 -12.36
N VAL A 96 29.34 9.32 -12.57
CA VAL A 96 28.47 9.95 -11.59
C VAL A 96 28.15 9.01 -10.44
N ASP A 97 27.98 9.57 -9.25
CA ASP A 97 27.42 8.88 -8.11
C ASP A 97 25.96 8.51 -8.37
N ARG A 98 25.59 7.35 -7.80
CA ARG A 98 24.31 6.71 -8.00
C ARG A 98 23.89 6.01 -6.74
N GLU A 99 22.61 6.12 -6.45
CA GLU A 99 22.00 5.50 -5.28
C GLU A 99 20.63 4.95 -5.66
N VAL A 100 20.21 3.88 -4.98
CA VAL A 100 18.83 3.42 -5.07
C VAL A 100 17.95 4.46 -4.38
N THR A 101 17.04 5.08 -5.12
CA THR A 101 16.10 6.09 -4.62
C THR A 101 14.85 5.46 -4.04
N GLU A 102 14.42 4.33 -4.60
CA GLU A 102 13.30 3.55 -4.09
C GLU A 102 13.37 2.09 -4.49
N ILE A 103 12.71 1.24 -3.70
CA ILE A 103 12.41 -0.14 -4.05
C ILE A 103 10.89 -0.25 -4.14
N THR A 104 10.38 -0.50 -5.34
CA THR A 104 8.96 -0.76 -5.57
C THR A 104 8.71 -2.25 -5.49
N THR A 105 7.73 -2.63 -4.67
CA THR A 105 7.33 -4.03 -4.47
C THR A 105 5.82 -4.19 -4.71
N PRO A 106 5.30 -5.42 -4.85
CA PRO A 106 3.86 -5.63 -4.99
C PRO A 106 3.06 -5.05 -3.81
N GLY A 107 3.60 -5.10 -2.59
CA GLY A 107 2.94 -4.59 -1.39
C GLY A 107 3.26 -3.13 -1.05
N VAL A 108 4.42 -2.61 -1.48
CA VAL A 108 4.87 -1.25 -1.17
C VAL A 108 5.00 -0.44 -2.46
N THR A 109 3.94 0.27 -2.80
CA THR A 109 3.91 1.18 -3.96
C THR A 109 2.99 2.37 -3.71
N MET A 110 3.41 3.53 -4.19
CA MET A 110 2.64 4.78 -4.18
C MET A 110 2.20 5.20 -5.59
N SER A 111 2.56 4.42 -6.61
CA SER A 111 2.28 4.73 -8.01
C SER A 111 0.83 4.44 -8.36
N GLU A 112 0.11 5.46 -8.84
CA GLU A 112 -1.29 5.31 -9.27
C GLU A 112 -1.46 4.32 -10.42
N LYS A 113 -0.41 4.08 -11.23
CA LYS A 113 -0.45 3.09 -12.31
C LYS A 113 -0.40 1.64 -11.82
N LEU A 114 0.08 1.44 -10.59
CA LEU A 114 0.14 0.14 -9.93
C LEU A 114 -1.08 -0.13 -9.06
N LEU A 115 -1.65 0.92 -8.48
CA LEU A 115 -2.74 0.82 -7.53
C LEU A 115 -4.10 0.81 -8.24
N ASP A 116 -4.98 -0.09 -7.82
CA ASP A 116 -6.40 0.03 -8.09
C ASP A 116 -6.97 1.17 -7.23
N HIS A 117 -7.65 2.13 -7.85
CA HIS A 117 -8.19 3.30 -7.16
C HIS A 117 -9.19 2.95 -6.05
N LYS A 118 -10.09 1.98 -6.27
CA LYS A 118 -11.13 1.63 -5.29
C LYS A 118 -10.71 0.50 -4.35
N ARG A 119 -9.49 -0.04 -4.47
CA ARG A 119 -8.96 -1.14 -3.64
C ARG A 119 -7.75 -0.70 -2.81
N ASN A 120 -7.69 -1.16 -1.58
CA ASN A 120 -6.47 -1.09 -0.79
C ASN A 120 -5.40 -2.05 -1.33
N ASN A 121 -4.14 -1.65 -1.26
CA ASN A 121 -3.00 -2.49 -1.62
C ASN A 121 -2.20 -2.82 -0.36
N TYR A 122 -2.65 -3.83 0.37
CA TYR A 122 -2.03 -4.17 1.65
C TYR A 122 -0.74 -4.97 1.46
N ILE A 123 0.26 -4.61 2.24
CA ILE A 123 1.36 -5.50 2.62
C ILE A 123 1.09 -6.05 4.02
N ALA A 124 1.41 -7.31 4.26
CA ALA A 124 1.28 -7.93 5.57
C ALA A 124 2.62 -8.49 6.06
N SER A 125 2.83 -8.58 7.37
CA SER A 125 3.92 -9.31 8.01
C SER A 125 3.37 -10.31 9.00
N LEU A 126 4.01 -11.48 9.06
CA LEU A 126 3.59 -12.62 9.89
C LEU A 126 4.71 -13.03 10.83
N HIS A 127 4.35 -13.21 12.10
CA HIS A 127 5.24 -13.75 13.13
C HIS A 127 4.51 -14.83 13.93
N TRP A 128 5.17 -15.94 14.22
CA TRP A 128 4.57 -17.08 14.93
C TRP A 128 5.24 -17.25 16.29
N ASP A 129 4.41 -17.35 17.32
CA ASP A 129 4.79 -17.72 18.68
C ASP A 129 3.87 -18.85 19.17
N GLY A 130 4.40 -20.08 19.18
CA GLY A 130 3.61 -21.29 19.41
C GLY A 130 2.46 -21.42 18.40
N SER A 131 1.22 -21.55 18.93
CA SER A 131 -0.01 -21.63 18.12
C SER A 131 -0.64 -20.26 17.79
N THR A 132 0.04 -19.17 18.16
CA THR A 132 -0.43 -17.80 17.94
C THR A 132 0.38 -17.17 16.83
N VAL A 133 -0.31 -16.49 15.91
CA VAL A 133 0.29 -15.74 14.81
C VAL A 133 0.00 -14.26 15.02
N GLY A 134 1.05 -13.48 15.21
CA GLY A 134 1.03 -12.03 15.09
C GLY A 134 0.97 -11.65 13.62
N VAL A 135 0.01 -10.80 13.27
CA VAL A 135 -0.20 -10.29 11.92
C VAL A 135 -0.24 -8.78 12.00
N ALA A 136 0.56 -8.13 11.17
CA ALA A 136 0.42 -6.70 10.93
C ALA A 136 0.21 -6.47 9.44
N PHE A 137 -0.55 -5.46 9.09
CA PHE A 137 -0.74 -5.09 7.70
C PHE A 137 -0.92 -3.58 7.55
N SER A 138 -0.51 -3.07 6.39
CA SER A 138 -0.49 -1.65 6.09
C SER A 138 -0.82 -1.41 4.64
N ASP A 139 -1.55 -0.34 4.36
CA ASP A 139 -1.62 0.25 3.02
C ASP A 139 -0.88 1.57 3.07
N ILE A 140 0.37 1.53 2.61
CA ILE A 140 1.26 2.69 2.60
C ILE A 140 0.68 3.86 1.81
N SER A 141 -0.17 3.59 0.81
CA SER A 141 -0.78 4.63 0.01
C SER A 141 -1.87 5.38 0.76
N THR A 142 -2.43 4.84 1.84
CA THR A 142 -3.52 5.49 2.59
C THR A 142 -3.12 5.89 4.00
N GLY A 143 -1.98 5.42 4.50
CA GLY A 143 -1.56 5.62 5.88
C GLY A 143 -2.23 4.67 6.88
N GLU A 144 -2.98 3.68 6.40
CA GLU A 144 -3.61 2.67 7.25
C GLU A 144 -2.57 1.69 7.78
N PHE A 145 -2.54 1.48 9.10
CA PHE A 145 -1.64 0.52 9.75
C PHE A 145 -2.35 -0.18 10.91
N ALA A 146 -2.44 -1.50 10.83
CA ALA A 146 -3.18 -2.33 11.77
C ALA A 146 -2.39 -3.57 12.18
N LEU A 147 -2.75 -4.11 13.34
CA LEU A 147 -2.21 -5.39 13.81
C LEU A 147 -3.27 -6.24 14.49
N SER A 148 -3.05 -7.54 14.50
CA SER A 148 -3.90 -8.53 15.16
C SER A 148 -3.05 -9.70 15.60
N HIS A 149 -3.54 -10.47 16.57
CA HIS A 149 -3.02 -11.79 16.84
C HIS A 149 -4.16 -12.81 16.69
N VAL A 150 -3.87 -13.93 16.05
CA VAL A 150 -4.88 -14.96 15.80
C VAL A 150 -4.28 -16.33 16.11
N ALA A 151 -5.14 -17.28 16.46
CA ALA A 151 -4.73 -18.68 16.44
C ALA A 151 -4.34 -19.05 15.00
N GLU A 152 -3.31 -19.87 14.82
CA GLU A 152 -2.78 -20.25 13.49
C GLU A 152 -3.87 -20.78 12.54
N LYS A 153 -4.80 -21.59 13.06
CA LYS A 153 -5.97 -22.09 12.31
C LYS A 153 -6.87 -21.00 11.70
N ASN A 154 -6.79 -19.77 12.21
CA ASN A 154 -7.60 -18.64 11.76
C ASN A 154 -6.83 -17.70 10.81
N LEU A 155 -5.54 -17.96 10.55
CA LEU A 155 -4.70 -17.12 9.70
C LEU A 155 -5.28 -17.00 8.27
N ASP A 156 -5.69 -18.12 7.67
CA ASP A 156 -6.28 -18.16 6.32
C ASP A 156 -7.50 -17.23 6.22
N SER A 157 -8.37 -17.23 7.23
CA SER A 157 -9.55 -16.35 7.27
C SER A 157 -9.19 -14.87 7.35
N LEU A 158 -8.12 -14.52 8.08
CA LEU A 158 -7.62 -13.15 8.17
C LEU A 158 -6.96 -12.70 6.87
N LEU A 159 -6.11 -13.53 6.26
CA LEU A 159 -5.47 -13.26 4.98
C LEU A 159 -6.49 -13.12 3.86
N ALA A 160 -7.55 -13.93 3.85
CA ALA A 160 -8.66 -13.79 2.90
C ALA A 160 -9.47 -12.50 3.12
N ALA A 161 -9.47 -11.94 4.35
CA ALA A 161 -10.17 -10.69 4.65
C ALA A 161 -9.39 -9.46 4.17
N ILE A 162 -8.06 -9.46 4.35
CA ILE A 162 -7.20 -8.33 3.99
C ILE A 162 -6.68 -8.42 2.55
N GLN A 163 -6.54 -9.64 2.01
CA GLN A 163 -6.02 -9.92 0.66
C GLN A 163 -4.70 -9.19 0.36
N PRO A 164 -3.60 -9.51 1.07
CA PRO A 164 -2.36 -8.77 0.93
C PRO A 164 -1.69 -9.08 -0.42
N SER A 165 -1.17 -8.04 -1.07
CA SER A 165 -0.41 -8.13 -2.32
C SER A 165 1.01 -8.65 -2.09
N GLU A 166 1.50 -8.57 -0.86
CA GLU A 166 2.81 -9.09 -0.43
C GLU A 166 2.76 -9.49 1.05
N ILE A 167 3.46 -10.57 1.39
CA ILE A 167 3.57 -11.08 2.75
C ILE A 167 5.04 -11.17 3.16
N LEU A 168 5.37 -10.59 4.30
CA LEU A 168 6.68 -10.63 4.93
C LEU A 168 6.76 -11.80 5.92
N VAL A 169 7.86 -12.54 5.84
CA VAL A 169 8.15 -13.69 6.69
C VAL A 169 9.62 -13.69 7.09
N GLN A 170 9.94 -14.17 8.30
CA GLN A 170 11.33 -14.43 8.72
C GLN A 170 12.07 -15.37 7.76
N GLN A 171 13.34 -15.08 7.48
CA GLN A 171 14.23 -15.87 6.62
C GLN A 171 14.31 -17.34 7.06
N LYS A 172 14.40 -17.63 8.36
CA LYS A 172 14.48 -19.00 8.90
C LYS A 172 13.24 -19.86 8.59
N ARG A 173 12.11 -19.25 8.21
CA ARG A 173 10.87 -19.95 7.85
C ARG A 173 10.76 -20.29 6.36
N LYS A 174 11.71 -19.86 5.51
CA LYS A 174 11.67 -20.10 4.06
C LYS A 174 11.39 -21.55 3.65
N ASN A 175 11.95 -22.51 4.36
CA ASN A 175 11.78 -23.95 4.06
C ASN A 175 10.68 -24.62 4.89
N LYS A 176 9.95 -23.87 5.71
CA LYS A 176 8.90 -24.36 6.63
C LYS A 176 7.57 -23.64 6.43
N LEU A 177 7.47 -22.80 5.41
CA LEU A 177 6.26 -22.03 5.12
C LEU A 177 5.20 -22.97 4.57
N ASP A 178 3.96 -22.81 5.03
CA ASP A 178 2.81 -23.55 4.50
C ASP A 178 2.67 -23.28 2.99
N GLU A 179 2.49 -24.33 2.20
CA GLU A 179 2.26 -24.27 0.75
C GLU A 179 1.05 -23.40 0.38
N LYS A 180 0.08 -23.24 1.28
CA LYS A 180 -1.02 -22.29 1.07
C LYS A 180 -0.53 -20.86 0.91
N LEU A 181 0.50 -20.45 1.66
CA LEU A 181 1.04 -19.10 1.63
C LEU A 181 1.92 -18.85 0.39
N THR A 182 2.45 -19.90 -0.25
CA THR A 182 3.35 -19.74 -1.41
C THR A 182 2.66 -19.20 -2.66
N HIS A 183 1.33 -19.10 -2.67
CA HIS A 183 0.55 -18.44 -3.72
C HIS A 183 0.60 -16.91 -3.63
N HIS A 184 1.06 -16.35 -2.51
CA HIS A 184 1.28 -14.93 -2.34
C HIS A 184 2.71 -14.54 -2.75
N ASN A 185 2.92 -13.26 -3.05
CA ASN A 185 4.28 -12.73 -3.15
C ASN A 185 4.91 -12.73 -1.75
N ILE A 186 5.89 -13.60 -1.52
CA ILE A 186 6.59 -13.72 -0.24
C ILE A 186 7.91 -12.96 -0.29
N SER A 187 8.11 -12.07 0.69
CA SER A 187 9.39 -11.44 0.96
C SER A 187 9.95 -11.95 2.27
N TYR A 188 11.14 -12.54 2.20
CA TYR A 188 11.86 -12.99 3.37
C TYR A 188 12.72 -11.86 3.92
N ILE A 189 12.65 -11.69 5.24
CA ILE A 189 13.30 -10.62 5.99
C ILE A 189 14.23 -11.24 7.02
N GLU A 190 15.34 -10.58 7.31
CA GLU A 190 16.35 -11.02 8.26
C GLU A 190 15.74 -11.32 9.63
N ASP A 191 16.19 -12.42 10.25
CA ASP A 191 15.56 -12.93 11.47
C ASP A 191 15.63 -11.93 12.64
N TRP A 192 16.73 -11.16 12.73
CA TRP A 192 16.95 -10.18 13.80
C TRP A 192 15.88 -9.08 13.84
N VAL A 193 15.25 -8.77 12.70
CA VAL A 193 14.18 -7.76 12.59
C VAL A 193 12.95 -8.18 13.40
N TYR A 194 12.77 -9.49 13.61
CA TYR A 194 11.66 -10.07 14.36
C TYR A 194 12.07 -10.50 15.78
N ASP A 195 13.28 -10.19 16.23
CA ASP A 195 13.78 -10.65 17.52
C ASP A 195 13.77 -9.53 18.56
N GLY A 196 13.48 -9.89 19.82
CA GLY A 196 13.52 -8.98 20.97
C GLY A 196 12.59 -7.76 20.85
N ASP A 197 13.06 -6.63 21.38
CA ASP A 197 12.29 -5.39 21.45
C ASP A 197 12.53 -4.45 20.26
N TYR A 198 13.31 -4.87 19.24
CA TYR A 198 13.65 -4.03 18.09
C TYR A 198 12.41 -3.44 17.43
N GLY A 199 11.44 -4.30 17.11
CA GLY A 199 10.20 -3.90 16.47
C GLY A 199 9.35 -2.98 17.35
N TYR A 200 9.29 -3.23 18.66
CA TYR A 200 8.54 -2.38 19.59
C TYR A 200 9.16 -0.99 19.68
N ASN A 201 10.48 -0.90 19.85
CA ASN A 201 11.23 0.35 19.92
C ASN A 201 11.07 1.16 18.63
N LEU A 202 11.16 0.50 17.47
CA LEU A 202 10.94 1.13 16.17
C LEU A 202 9.55 1.76 16.06
N LEU A 203 8.51 1.06 16.55
CA LEU A 203 7.14 1.59 16.55
C LEU A 203 6.99 2.77 17.52
N THR A 204 7.51 2.67 18.74
CA THR A 204 7.42 3.75 19.73
C THR A 204 8.17 4.99 19.29
N ASP A 205 9.33 4.82 18.65
CA ASP A 205 10.13 5.91 18.08
C ASP A 205 9.39 6.58 16.92
N HIS A 206 8.84 5.78 15.99
CA HIS A 206 8.07 6.27 14.85
C HIS A 206 6.83 7.06 15.28
N PHE A 207 6.11 6.57 16.30
CA PHE A 207 4.90 7.23 16.80
C PHE A 207 5.19 8.33 17.84
N GLU A 208 6.45 8.55 18.21
CA GLU A 208 6.87 9.51 19.23
C GLU A 208 6.15 9.28 20.58
N THR A 209 6.07 8.02 21.02
CA THR A 209 5.38 7.62 22.26
C THR A 209 6.27 6.75 23.15
N HIS A 210 6.04 6.74 24.45
CA HIS A 210 6.75 5.83 25.37
C HIS A 210 6.22 4.39 25.38
N SER A 211 5.00 4.18 24.88
CA SER A 211 4.36 2.87 24.82
C SER A 211 3.21 2.89 23.82
N LEU A 212 2.70 1.71 23.45
CA LEU A 212 1.57 1.58 22.53
C LEU A 212 0.20 1.56 23.25
N LYS A 213 0.16 1.91 24.54
CA LYS A 213 -1.08 2.03 25.34
C LYS A 213 -2.09 3.00 24.75
N GLY A 214 -1.63 4.15 24.25
CA GLY A 214 -2.50 5.17 23.64
C GLY A 214 -3.22 4.69 22.38
N PHE A 215 -2.68 3.67 21.72
CA PHE A 215 -3.28 3.04 20.54
C PHE A 215 -4.22 1.88 20.90
N GLY A 216 -4.27 1.46 22.17
CA GLY A 216 -5.08 0.33 22.64
C GLY A 216 -4.50 -1.04 22.26
N VAL A 217 -3.24 -1.12 21.83
CA VAL A 217 -2.62 -2.37 21.32
C VAL A 217 -1.54 -2.93 22.23
N GLU A 218 -1.30 -2.35 23.40
CA GLU A 218 -0.19 -2.70 24.31
C GLU A 218 -0.08 -4.19 24.67
N LYS A 219 -1.21 -4.92 24.69
CA LYS A 219 -1.23 -6.33 25.11
C LYS A 219 -0.93 -7.31 23.96
N LEU A 220 -0.72 -6.82 22.74
CA LEU A 220 -0.62 -7.61 21.52
C LEU A 220 0.84 -7.94 21.14
N ASN A 221 1.62 -8.44 22.11
CA ASN A 221 3.08 -8.61 22.00
C ASN A 221 3.54 -9.35 20.74
N VAL A 222 2.93 -10.50 20.43
CA VAL A 222 3.27 -11.30 19.23
C VAL A 222 3.06 -10.49 17.95
N ALA A 223 2.05 -9.64 17.93
CA ALA A 223 1.70 -8.80 16.79
C ALA A 223 2.53 -7.51 16.72
N HIS A 224 3.15 -7.06 17.83
CA HIS A 224 4.14 -5.98 17.80
C HIS A 224 5.38 -6.38 17.01
N VAL A 225 5.81 -7.65 17.12
CA VAL A 225 6.94 -8.16 16.33
C VAL A 225 6.64 -8.04 14.83
N ALA A 226 5.47 -8.52 14.40
CA ALA A 226 5.01 -8.39 13.01
C ALA A 226 4.84 -6.93 12.56
N ALA A 227 4.35 -6.05 13.44
CA ALA A 227 4.21 -4.63 13.13
C ALA A 227 5.56 -3.94 13.00
N GLY A 228 6.52 -4.26 13.87
CA GLY A 228 7.88 -3.73 13.81
C GLY A 228 8.61 -4.16 12.55
N SER A 229 8.55 -5.44 12.18
CA SER A 229 9.13 -5.94 10.93
C SER A 229 8.48 -5.33 9.69
N LEU A 230 7.17 -5.10 9.73
CA LEU A 230 6.47 -4.40 8.65
C LEU A 230 6.92 -2.94 8.53
N MET A 231 7.02 -2.22 9.65
CA MET A 231 7.52 -0.84 9.67
C MET A 231 8.95 -0.75 9.13
N HIS A 232 9.83 -1.63 9.60
CA HIS A 232 11.22 -1.73 9.13
C HIS A 232 11.28 -1.89 7.61
N TYR A 233 10.56 -2.87 7.06
CA TYR A 233 10.56 -3.11 5.61
C TYR A 233 9.99 -1.95 4.80
N MET A 234 8.91 -1.32 5.26
CA MET A 234 8.35 -0.16 4.56
C MET A 234 9.32 1.04 4.58
N GLN A 235 10.06 1.25 5.67
CA GLN A 235 11.07 2.32 5.76
C GLN A 235 12.27 2.04 4.85
N GLU A 236 12.80 0.81 4.85
CA GLU A 236 13.90 0.39 3.98
C GLU A 236 13.55 0.51 2.49
N THR A 237 12.36 0.05 2.10
CA THR A 237 11.91 0.09 0.69
C THR A 237 11.63 1.50 0.18
N GLN A 238 11.06 2.37 1.01
CA GLN A 238 10.75 3.75 0.61
C GLN A 238 11.90 4.73 0.81
N LYS A 239 12.92 4.36 1.59
CA LYS A 239 14.04 5.22 1.96
C LYS A 239 13.60 6.58 2.49
N ALA A 240 12.49 6.60 3.21
CA ALA A 240 11.82 7.80 3.68
C ALA A 240 11.11 7.56 5.02
N TYR A 241 10.97 8.61 5.82
CA TYR A 241 10.15 8.59 7.02
C TYR A 241 8.66 8.57 6.66
N LEU A 242 7.94 7.58 7.18
CA LEU A 242 6.53 7.34 6.83
C LEU A 242 5.56 8.14 7.71
N ARG A 243 5.75 9.46 7.78
CA ARG A 243 5.06 10.36 8.75
C ARG A 243 3.52 10.40 8.62
N HIS A 244 2.96 9.90 7.53
CA HIS A 244 1.53 9.74 7.35
C HIS A 244 0.95 8.52 8.07
N LEU A 245 1.77 7.52 8.41
CA LEU A 245 1.38 6.41 9.30
C LEU A 245 1.30 6.94 10.73
N ARG A 246 0.17 7.55 11.08
CA ARG A 246 -0.03 8.26 12.36
C ARG A 246 -0.71 7.43 13.43
N ARG A 247 -1.33 6.31 13.05
CA ARG A 247 -2.11 5.50 13.97
C ARG A 247 -1.85 4.03 13.71
N LEU A 248 -1.56 3.33 14.80
CA LEU A 248 -1.63 1.88 14.88
C LEU A 248 -2.96 1.50 15.55
N TYR A 249 -3.64 0.46 15.08
CA TYR A 249 -4.88 0.02 15.72
C TYR A 249 -5.03 -1.50 15.73
N ALA A 250 -5.75 -2.01 16.73
CA ALA A 250 -6.09 -3.43 16.82
C ALA A 250 -7.14 -3.76 15.75
N TYR A 251 -6.81 -4.66 14.84
CA TYR A 251 -7.78 -5.26 13.94
C TYR A 251 -8.55 -6.35 14.69
N GLU A 252 -9.65 -5.95 15.32
CA GLU A 252 -10.53 -6.85 16.05
C GLU A 252 -11.64 -7.42 15.15
N SER A 253 -11.84 -8.73 15.23
CA SER A 253 -12.96 -9.43 14.57
C SER A 253 -14.22 -9.49 15.45
N SER A 254 -14.12 -9.12 16.73
CA SER A 254 -15.20 -9.24 17.72
C SER A 254 -16.42 -8.36 17.36
N GLU A 255 -16.18 -7.15 16.84
CA GLU A 255 -17.22 -6.17 16.47
C GLU A 255 -17.94 -6.49 15.14
N PHE A 256 -17.40 -7.42 14.36
CA PHE A 256 -17.85 -7.73 13.01
C PHE A 256 -18.28 -9.18 12.84
N MET A 257 -19.22 -9.46 11.95
CA MET A 257 -19.63 -10.80 11.62
C MET A 257 -18.43 -11.60 11.09
N SER A 258 -18.19 -12.76 11.69
CA SER A 258 -17.12 -13.66 11.26
C SER A 258 -17.60 -14.42 10.03
N LEU A 259 -17.00 -14.10 8.88
CA LEU A 259 -17.20 -14.82 7.62
C LEU A 259 -15.87 -15.49 7.27
N ASP A 260 -15.88 -16.82 7.15
CA ASP A 260 -14.69 -17.56 6.75
C ASP A 260 -14.33 -17.30 5.28
N GLY A 261 -13.11 -17.69 4.89
CA GLY A 261 -12.63 -17.46 3.53
C GLY A 261 -13.49 -18.15 2.47
N ALA A 262 -14.01 -19.35 2.77
CA ALA A 262 -14.88 -20.09 1.86
C ALA A 262 -16.22 -19.38 1.62
N THR A 263 -16.85 -18.88 2.68
CA THR A 263 -18.10 -18.12 2.62
C THR A 263 -17.92 -16.83 1.82
N LYS A 264 -16.86 -16.07 2.09
CA LYS A 264 -16.56 -14.83 1.34
C LYS A 264 -16.36 -15.09 -0.14
N ARG A 265 -15.64 -16.17 -0.47
CA ARG A 265 -15.41 -16.60 -1.86
C ARG A 265 -16.71 -17.07 -2.53
N ASN A 266 -17.48 -17.91 -1.86
CA ASN A 266 -18.72 -18.49 -2.40
C ASN A 266 -19.84 -17.44 -2.57
N LEU A 267 -19.84 -16.40 -1.74
CA LEU A 267 -20.74 -15.26 -1.87
C LEU A 267 -20.27 -14.23 -2.90
N GLU A 268 -19.09 -14.42 -3.51
CA GLU A 268 -18.50 -13.51 -4.49
C GLU A 268 -18.58 -12.04 -4.05
N LEU A 269 -18.22 -11.76 -2.78
CA LEU A 269 -18.44 -10.44 -2.20
C LEU A 269 -17.66 -9.34 -2.92
N THR A 270 -16.40 -9.64 -3.27
CA THR A 270 -15.48 -8.66 -3.88
C THR A 270 -14.72 -9.19 -5.09
N ALA A 271 -14.75 -10.51 -5.33
CA ALA A 271 -14.08 -11.16 -6.45
C ALA A 271 -14.88 -12.41 -6.86
N SER A 272 -14.95 -12.67 -8.17
CA SER A 272 -15.60 -13.85 -8.73
C SER A 272 -14.75 -15.12 -8.52
N ILE A 273 -15.43 -16.26 -8.40
CA ILE A 273 -14.85 -17.59 -8.27
C ILE A 273 -14.18 -18.04 -9.58
N GLN A 274 -14.76 -17.71 -10.74
CA GLN A 274 -14.34 -18.25 -12.04
C GLN A 274 -13.15 -17.48 -12.64
N GLU A 275 -13.18 -16.15 -12.58
CA GLU A 275 -12.20 -15.31 -13.27
C GLU A 275 -11.36 -14.44 -12.34
N GLY A 276 -11.66 -14.41 -11.03
CA GLY A 276 -10.98 -13.54 -10.06
C GLY A 276 -11.22 -12.04 -10.26
N GLY A 277 -11.94 -11.66 -11.32
CA GLY A 277 -12.39 -10.30 -11.60
C GLY A 277 -13.55 -9.87 -10.70
N THR A 278 -14.02 -8.64 -10.88
CA THR A 278 -15.14 -8.08 -10.11
C THR A 278 -16.50 -8.36 -10.77
N ASP A 279 -16.54 -8.84 -12.00
CA ASP A 279 -17.80 -8.99 -12.74
C ASP A 279 -18.69 -10.04 -12.08
N GLY A 280 -19.97 -9.70 -11.88
CA GLY A 280 -20.95 -10.56 -11.21
C GLY A 280 -20.87 -10.59 -9.67
N THR A 281 -19.95 -9.84 -9.07
CA THR A 281 -19.78 -9.79 -7.60
C THR A 281 -20.74 -8.83 -6.92
N LEU A 282 -20.95 -8.98 -5.61
CA LEU A 282 -21.76 -8.05 -4.82
C LEU A 282 -21.24 -6.60 -4.91
N ILE A 283 -19.93 -6.41 -4.82
CA ILE A 283 -19.33 -5.06 -4.93
C ILE A 283 -19.61 -4.43 -6.30
N SER A 284 -19.61 -5.19 -7.40
CA SER A 284 -19.88 -4.66 -8.74
C SER A 284 -21.31 -4.13 -8.89
N ILE A 285 -22.25 -4.64 -8.12
CA ILE A 285 -23.65 -4.22 -8.11
C ILE A 285 -23.86 -3.00 -7.19
N LEU A 286 -23.13 -2.94 -6.06
CA LEU A 286 -23.34 -1.91 -5.04
C LEU A 286 -22.47 -0.66 -5.20
N ASP A 287 -21.33 -0.75 -5.89
CA ASP A 287 -20.32 0.31 -5.91
C ASP A 287 -20.59 1.43 -6.93
N ASP A 288 -21.59 2.25 -6.62
CA ASP A 288 -21.87 3.54 -7.29
C ASP A 288 -21.22 4.73 -6.54
N THR A 289 -20.10 4.50 -5.87
CA THR A 289 -19.40 5.54 -5.11
C THR A 289 -18.71 6.55 -6.03
N CYS A 290 -18.83 7.84 -5.70
CA CYS A 290 -18.26 8.96 -6.47
C CYS A 290 -16.75 9.15 -6.24
N THR A 291 -16.17 8.58 -5.19
CA THR A 291 -14.74 8.74 -4.86
C THR A 291 -14.05 7.39 -4.68
N ALA A 292 -12.75 7.37 -5.00
CA ALA A 292 -11.88 6.20 -4.81
C ALA A 292 -11.84 5.72 -3.35
N MET A 293 -11.68 6.66 -2.40
CA MET A 293 -11.72 6.38 -0.96
C MET A 293 -13.08 5.86 -0.48
N GLY A 294 -14.19 6.34 -1.08
CA GLY A 294 -15.53 5.82 -0.83
C GLY A 294 -15.68 4.36 -1.26
N GLY A 295 -15.15 4.00 -2.43
CA GLY A 295 -15.12 2.62 -2.93
C GLY A 295 -14.33 1.68 -2.01
N ARG A 296 -13.15 2.13 -1.54
CA ARG A 296 -12.36 1.38 -0.54
C ARG A 296 -13.14 1.17 0.76
N LEU A 297 -13.81 2.21 1.26
CA LEU A 297 -14.63 2.15 2.47
C LEU A 297 -15.81 1.17 2.31
N LEU A 298 -16.53 1.22 1.19
CA LEU A 298 -17.64 0.32 0.90
C LEU A 298 -17.18 -1.14 0.87
N ARG A 299 -16.07 -1.42 0.16
CA ARG A 299 -15.46 -2.76 0.11
C ARG A 299 -15.10 -3.26 1.50
N ARG A 300 -14.52 -2.40 2.35
CA ARG A 300 -14.22 -2.73 3.75
C ARG A 300 -15.49 -3.08 4.55
N TRP A 301 -16.59 -2.36 4.35
CA TRP A 301 -17.86 -2.63 5.04
C TRP A 301 -18.50 -3.93 4.60
N ILE A 302 -18.48 -4.26 3.31
CA ILE A 302 -19.00 -5.54 2.80
C ILE A 302 -18.23 -6.71 3.41
N MET A 303 -16.90 -6.60 3.49
CA MET A 303 -16.03 -7.65 4.04
C MET A 303 -16.12 -7.78 5.57
N ARG A 304 -16.68 -6.78 6.25
CA ARG A 304 -16.78 -6.70 7.71
C ARG A 304 -18.16 -6.15 8.12
N PRO A 305 -19.23 -6.97 8.04
CA PRO A 305 -20.54 -6.56 8.50
C PRO A 305 -20.53 -6.29 10.01
N LEU A 306 -21.18 -5.21 10.46
CA LEU A 306 -21.29 -4.88 11.87
C LEU A 306 -22.15 -5.90 12.63
N LYS A 307 -21.77 -6.24 13.87
CA LYS A 307 -22.61 -7.09 14.77
C LYS A 307 -23.56 -6.30 15.65
N ARG A 308 -23.20 -5.06 16.01
CA ARG A 308 -23.95 -4.26 16.98
C ARG A 308 -25.09 -3.52 16.29
N LEU A 309 -26.30 -3.64 16.87
CA LEU A 309 -27.52 -3.03 16.31
C LEU A 309 -27.43 -1.50 16.21
N LYS A 310 -26.92 -0.82 17.25
CA LYS A 310 -26.88 0.65 17.28
C LYS A 310 -26.10 1.27 16.08
N PRO A 311 -24.85 0.87 15.79
CA PRO A 311 -24.15 1.34 14.59
C PRO A 311 -24.85 1.00 13.26
N ILE A 312 -25.55 -0.13 13.19
CA ILE A 312 -26.33 -0.51 11.99
C ILE A 312 -27.49 0.46 11.80
N GLN A 313 -28.27 0.70 12.87
CA GLN A 313 -29.42 1.61 12.82
C GLN A 313 -29.00 3.03 12.46
N GLN A 314 -27.92 3.54 13.05
CA GLN A 314 -27.38 4.87 12.70
C GLN A 314 -27.04 5.02 11.22
N ARG A 315 -26.52 3.96 10.58
CA ARG A 315 -26.26 3.98 9.13
C ARG A 315 -27.55 3.94 8.32
N LEU A 316 -28.52 3.13 8.73
CA LEU A 316 -29.81 3.00 8.04
C LEU A 316 -30.61 4.31 8.11
N ASP A 317 -30.63 4.96 9.27
CA ASP A 317 -31.31 6.24 9.49
C ASP A 317 -30.71 7.33 8.57
N ALA A 318 -29.38 7.46 8.55
CA ALA A 318 -28.69 8.41 7.67
C ALA A 318 -28.95 8.14 6.18
N VAL A 319 -28.95 6.86 5.77
CA VAL A 319 -29.28 6.46 4.39
C VAL A 319 -30.72 6.84 4.04
N GLU A 320 -31.68 6.57 4.94
CA GLU A 320 -33.08 6.91 4.71
C GLU A 320 -33.27 8.43 4.56
N LYS A 321 -32.58 9.23 5.38
CA LYS A 321 -32.63 10.70 5.32
C LYS A 321 -32.09 11.23 4.01
N ILE A 322 -30.96 10.73 3.52
CA ILE A 322 -30.41 11.11 2.20
C ILE A 322 -31.28 10.57 1.05
N TYR A 323 -31.86 9.38 1.20
CA TYR A 323 -32.74 8.80 0.19
C TYR A 323 -34.02 9.64 -0.02
N LYS A 324 -34.64 10.12 1.06
CA LYS A 324 -35.84 10.97 1.01
C LYS A 324 -35.56 12.37 0.43
N ASN A 325 -34.34 12.88 0.57
CA ASN A 325 -33.93 14.19 0.07
C ASN A 325 -33.18 14.08 -1.26
N THR A 326 -33.91 13.88 -2.37
CA THR A 326 -33.32 13.64 -3.70
C THR A 326 -32.39 14.77 -4.17
N ASP A 327 -32.75 16.04 -3.97
CA ASP A 327 -31.94 17.18 -4.41
C ASP A 327 -30.61 17.24 -3.66
N VAL A 328 -30.63 17.00 -2.34
CA VAL A 328 -29.42 16.90 -1.52
C VAL A 328 -28.56 15.73 -1.98
N ARG A 329 -29.16 14.56 -2.22
CA ARG A 329 -28.42 13.38 -2.71
C ARG A 329 -27.74 13.67 -4.04
N GLN A 330 -28.42 14.29 -4.99
CA GLN A 330 -27.87 14.61 -6.30
C GLN A 330 -26.72 15.61 -6.18
N THR A 331 -26.92 16.71 -5.43
CA THR A 331 -25.89 17.72 -5.19
C THR A 331 -24.66 17.13 -4.48
N LEU A 332 -24.87 16.28 -3.46
CA LEU A 332 -23.77 15.60 -2.77
C LEU A 332 -22.94 14.74 -3.74
N ARG A 333 -23.58 14.02 -4.68
CA ARG A 333 -22.87 13.21 -5.66
C ARG A 333 -22.03 14.09 -6.60
N GLU A 334 -22.61 15.14 -7.15
CA GLU A 334 -21.92 16.08 -8.05
C GLU A 334 -20.69 16.71 -7.37
N GLU A 335 -20.83 17.15 -6.11
CA GLU A 335 -19.74 17.74 -5.35
C GLU A 335 -18.68 16.69 -4.96
N LEU A 336 -19.08 15.45 -4.62
CA LEU A 336 -18.15 14.37 -4.32
C LEU A 336 -17.38 13.87 -5.55
N GLU A 337 -17.95 13.93 -6.76
CA GLU A 337 -17.24 13.60 -8.00
C GLU A 337 -16.06 14.55 -8.28
N GLN A 338 -16.12 15.78 -7.77
CA GLN A 338 -15.03 16.74 -7.85
C GLN A 338 -13.93 16.50 -6.80
N VAL A 339 -14.18 15.62 -5.82
CA VAL A 339 -13.23 15.29 -4.76
C VAL A 339 -12.30 14.18 -5.25
N GLY A 340 -11.01 14.49 -5.33
CA GLY A 340 -9.97 13.52 -5.68
C GLY A 340 -9.75 12.46 -4.60
N ASP A 341 -8.82 11.55 -4.86
CA ASP A 341 -8.39 10.54 -3.89
C ASP A 341 -7.50 11.16 -2.79
N MET A 342 -8.13 11.89 -1.86
CA MET A 342 -7.43 12.66 -0.83
C MET A 342 -6.56 11.80 0.07
N GLU A 343 -6.96 10.56 0.40
CA GLU A 343 -6.16 9.66 1.25
C GLU A 343 -4.80 9.36 0.60
N ARG A 344 -4.79 9.04 -0.70
CA ARG A 344 -3.54 8.77 -1.42
C ARG A 344 -2.72 10.01 -1.70
N LEU A 345 -3.41 11.10 -2.00
CA LEU A 345 -2.80 12.39 -2.25
C LEU A 345 -2.03 12.91 -1.04
N ILE A 346 -2.65 12.90 0.14
CA ILE A 346 -2.04 13.33 1.40
C ILE A 346 -0.85 12.44 1.75
N SER A 347 -0.95 11.12 1.51
CA SER A 347 0.15 10.19 1.75
C SER A 347 1.36 10.49 0.86
N ARG A 348 1.16 10.76 -0.44
CA ARG A 348 2.25 11.19 -1.34
C ARG A 348 2.89 12.51 -0.90
N ILE A 349 2.08 13.48 -0.50
CA ILE A 349 2.57 14.79 -0.01
C ILE A 349 3.41 14.59 1.25
N ALA A 350 2.92 13.81 2.22
CA ALA A 350 3.63 13.55 3.47
C ALA A 350 4.97 12.83 3.27
N MET A 351 5.08 12.01 2.22
CA MET A 351 6.32 11.33 1.84
C MET A 351 7.24 12.18 0.93
N GLY A 352 6.85 13.41 0.59
CA GLY A 352 7.63 14.27 -0.32
C GLY A 352 7.63 13.79 -1.78
N ARG A 353 6.71 12.89 -2.15
CA ARG A 353 6.58 12.29 -3.49
C ARG A 353 5.42 12.90 -4.29
N THR A 354 5.21 14.20 -4.13
CA THR A 354 4.11 14.95 -4.75
C THR A 354 4.60 15.71 -5.97
N ASN A 355 3.71 15.90 -6.95
CA ASN A 355 3.94 16.80 -8.09
C ASN A 355 3.00 18.03 -8.03
N ALA A 356 3.13 18.96 -8.99
CA ALA A 356 2.29 20.16 -9.02
C ALA A 356 0.79 19.84 -9.24
N ARG A 357 0.47 18.79 -10.01
CA ARG A 357 -0.92 18.37 -10.26
C ARG A 357 -1.56 17.84 -8.98
N ASP A 358 -0.81 17.11 -8.18
CA ASP A 358 -1.28 16.60 -6.88
C ASP A 358 -1.71 17.77 -5.97
N ILE A 359 -0.90 18.83 -5.87
CA ILE A 359 -1.23 20.01 -5.05
C ILE A 359 -2.47 20.73 -5.58
N VAL A 360 -2.63 20.84 -6.90
CA VAL A 360 -3.83 21.42 -7.51
C VAL A 360 -5.06 20.57 -7.21
N GLN A 361 -4.96 19.24 -7.30
CA GLN A 361 -6.06 18.34 -6.97
C GLN A 361 -6.46 18.44 -5.50
N LEU A 362 -5.49 18.62 -4.59
CA LEU A 362 -5.76 18.83 -3.17
C LEU A 362 -6.54 20.13 -2.96
N LYS A 363 -6.09 21.23 -3.59
CA LYS A 363 -6.78 22.52 -3.57
C LYS A 363 -8.22 22.39 -4.04
N LEU A 364 -8.44 21.73 -5.18
CA LEU A 364 -9.78 21.54 -5.75
C LEU A 364 -10.67 20.70 -4.84
N SER A 365 -10.14 19.62 -4.26
CA SER A 365 -10.88 18.75 -3.34
C SER A 365 -11.28 19.49 -2.05
N LEU A 366 -10.35 20.26 -1.48
CA LEU A 366 -10.60 21.04 -0.26
C LEU A 366 -11.61 22.19 -0.50
N ALA A 367 -11.66 22.74 -1.72
CA ALA A 367 -12.63 23.77 -2.09
C ALA A 367 -14.09 23.27 -2.09
N GLN A 368 -14.32 21.94 -2.14
CA GLN A 368 -15.67 21.37 -2.07
C GLN A 368 -16.20 21.19 -0.65
N ILE A 369 -15.33 21.21 0.37
CA ILE A 369 -15.72 20.98 1.76
C ILE A 369 -16.83 21.94 2.24
N PRO A 370 -16.77 23.27 1.97
CA PRO A 370 -17.86 24.18 2.35
C PRO A 370 -19.20 23.80 1.70
N ARG A 371 -19.18 23.39 0.43
CA ARG A 371 -20.38 23.02 -0.34
C ARG A 371 -20.99 21.71 0.13
N LEU A 372 -20.15 20.72 0.44
CA LEU A 372 -20.57 19.47 1.05
C LEU A 372 -21.19 19.72 2.42
N LYS A 373 -20.54 20.55 3.26
CA LYS A 373 -21.01 20.89 4.60
C LYS A 373 -22.40 21.53 4.57
N SER A 374 -22.66 22.44 3.61
CA SER A 374 -23.95 23.12 3.51
C SER A 374 -25.12 22.21 3.15
N GLN A 375 -24.88 21.05 2.52
CA GLN A 375 -25.92 20.08 2.21
C GLN A 375 -26.48 19.39 3.45
N PHE A 376 -25.69 19.30 4.53
CA PHE A 376 -26.11 18.64 5.77
C PHE A 376 -26.91 19.58 6.71
N SER A 377 -26.90 20.88 6.48
CA SER A 377 -27.47 21.89 7.41
C SER A 377 -28.96 21.71 7.71
N ASN A 378 -29.72 21.11 6.79
CA ASN A 378 -31.17 20.94 6.91
C ASN A 378 -31.59 19.48 7.12
N ILE A 379 -30.65 18.59 7.46
CA ILE A 379 -30.93 17.17 7.69
C ILE A 379 -30.72 16.86 9.16
N ASP A 380 -31.83 16.67 9.87
CA ASP A 380 -31.84 16.20 11.25
C ASP A 380 -31.53 14.70 11.29
N ASP A 381 -30.25 14.38 11.50
CA ASP A 381 -29.73 13.04 11.74
C ASP A 381 -28.41 13.10 12.52
N PRO A 382 -28.28 12.43 13.68
CA PRO A 382 -27.09 12.52 14.52
C PRO A 382 -25.78 12.08 13.84
N LEU A 383 -25.84 11.12 12.91
CA LEU A 383 -24.64 10.65 12.20
C LEU A 383 -24.20 11.66 11.14
N LEU A 384 -25.15 12.25 10.41
CA LEU A 384 -24.85 13.29 9.42
C LEU A 384 -24.37 14.59 10.07
N GLU A 385 -24.92 14.95 11.23
CA GLU A 385 -24.43 16.07 12.05
C GLU A 385 -22.99 15.83 12.53
N ASP A 386 -22.68 14.64 13.02
CA ASP A 386 -21.30 14.27 13.39
C ASP A 386 -20.35 14.39 12.19
N ILE A 387 -20.72 13.84 11.03
CA ILE A 387 -19.92 13.95 9.80
C ILE A 387 -19.72 15.42 9.42
N SER A 388 -20.78 16.21 9.39
CA SER A 388 -20.72 17.64 9.06
C SER A 388 -19.84 18.42 10.05
N SER A 389 -19.90 18.10 11.34
CA SER A 389 -19.08 18.76 12.37
C SER A 389 -17.58 18.49 12.20
N ARG A 390 -17.22 17.30 11.69
CA ARG A 390 -15.84 16.90 11.42
C ARG A 390 -15.26 17.53 10.14
N LEU A 391 -16.12 18.01 9.24
CA LEU A 391 -15.72 18.81 8.08
C LEU A 391 -15.35 20.24 8.53
N LYS A 392 -14.06 20.43 8.86
CA LYS A 392 -13.52 21.74 9.22
C LYS A 392 -13.18 22.57 7.98
N LEU A 393 -13.52 23.85 8.00
CA LEU A 393 -13.15 24.79 6.95
C LEU A 393 -11.68 25.23 7.16
N LEU A 394 -10.96 25.48 6.06
CA LEU A 394 -9.55 25.91 6.12
C LEU A 394 -9.38 27.36 6.56
N ILE A 395 -10.43 28.17 6.40
CA ILE A 395 -10.52 29.55 6.84
C ILE A 395 -11.78 29.60 7.69
N GLU A 396 -11.61 29.85 9.00
CA GLU A 396 -12.71 30.15 9.92
C GLU A 396 -13.18 31.60 9.75
#